data_AF-A0A0H0XQY2-F1
#
_entry.id   AF-A0A0H0XQY2-F1
#
_cell.length_a   1.000
_cell.length_b   1.000
_cell.length_c   1.000
_cell.angle_alpha   90.00
_cell.angle_beta   90.00
_cell.angle_gamma   90.00
#
_symmetry.space_group_name_H-M   'P 1'
#
loop_
_entity.id
_entity.type
_entity.pdbx_description
1 polymer ?
#
loop_
_entity_poly.entity_id
_entity_poly.type
_entity_poly.pdbx_seq_one_letter_code
_entity_poly.pdbx_strand_id
1 'polypeptide(L)'
;MSDNEELEFETTDTVAPQGVGAQLRAAREAKGLTIDQVAAETRISNRHIASIEAGHFNDLPGRTYAVGFSRTVAKIVGLNQADVAAMVRAELDMERPGERSAPAAPGGTFEPGDPTRAPGGKLVWFSLFAVVILLVGIFFAARVLFSPAAQLPSLVAQEEAEQQELAAAANAAEQEAAQPVDASGQVVFTAEGEAWVRFYDAQNRVLTERTLAEGESYTIPADAVDPKIITGRPDLLAITIGGRSVPKLSEELQTIQDVNVSAPALLARAGSAPDTDAPAGN
;
A
#
# COMPACT_ATOMS: atom_id res chain seq x y z
N MET A 1 -60.60 22.76 -82.22
CA MET A 1 -61.00 22.09 -80.98
C MET A 1 -59.73 21.82 -80.22
N SER A 2 -59.45 22.70 -79.25
CA SER A 2 -58.31 22.59 -78.35
C SER A 2 -58.84 21.96 -77.08
N ASP A 3 -58.48 20.70 -76.85
CA ASP A 3 -58.80 20.03 -75.59
C ASP A 3 -57.63 20.27 -74.62
N ASN A 4 -57.94 21.10 -73.61
CA ASN A 4 -57.09 21.48 -72.51
C ASN A 4 -57.27 20.43 -71.40
N GLU A 5 -56.29 19.56 -71.22
CA GLU A 5 -56.25 18.57 -70.15
C GLU A 5 -55.80 19.28 -68.87
N GLU A 6 -56.77 19.63 -68.03
CA GLU A 6 -56.56 20.26 -66.73
C GLU A 6 -55.94 19.25 -65.76
N LEU A 7 -54.75 19.58 -65.26
CA LEU A 7 -54.01 18.85 -64.24
C LEU A 7 -54.76 18.92 -62.90
N GLU A 8 -55.35 17.81 -62.47
CA GLU A 8 -55.83 17.62 -61.10
C GLU A 8 -54.64 17.47 -60.15
N PHE A 9 -54.37 18.51 -59.36
CA PHE A 9 -53.41 18.45 -58.26
C PHE A 9 -54.02 17.68 -57.10
N GLU A 10 -53.53 16.45 -56.93
CA GLU A 10 -53.76 15.60 -55.76
C GLU A 10 -53.31 16.35 -54.49
N THR A 11 -54.29 16.88 -53.75
CA THR A 11 -54.05 17.55 -52.47
C THR A 11 -53.76 16.47 -51.44
N THR A 12 -52.48 16.16 -51.21
CA THR A 12 -52.08 15.28 -50.12
C THR A 12 -52.47 15.93 -48.80
N ASP A 13 -53.46 15.32 -48.14
CA ASP A 13 -53.89 15.61 -46.77
C ASP A 13 -52.67 15.77 -45.85
N THR A 14 -52.49 16.98 -45.31
CA THR A 14 -51.50 17.25 -44.27
C THR A 14 -52.01 16.64 -42.96
N VAL A 15 -51.69 15.38 -42.72
CA VAL A 15 -51.95 14.70 -41.45
C VAL A 15 -51.10 15.38 -40.38
N ALA A 16 -51.74 16.10 -39.45
CA ALA A 16 -51.07 16.71 -38.32
C ALA A 16 -50.26 15.65 -37.54
N PRO A 17 -49.01 15.93 -37.12
CA PRO A 17 -48.20 14.98 -36.37
C PRO A 17 -48.92 14.59 -35.08
N GLN A 18 -49.41 13.34 -35.02
CA GLN A 18 -50.08 12.81 -33.84
C GLN A 18 -49.02 12.53 -32.75
N GLY A 19 -49.19 13.15 -31.58
CA GLY A 19 -48.31 12.96 -30.41
C GLY A 19 -47.14 13.94 -30.32
N VAL A 20 -46.60 14.11 -29.10
CA VAL A 20 -45.53 15.09 -28.84
C VAL A 20 -44.21 14.71 -29.52
N GLY A 21 -43.95 13.41 -29.68
CA GLY A 21 -42.77 12.90 -30.40
C GLY A 21 -42.75 13.31 -31.88
N ALA A 22 -43.89 13.16 -32.57
CA ALA A 22 -44.02 13.54 -33.97
C ALA A 22 -43.88 15.06 -34.17
N GLN A 23 -44.37 15.88 -33.21
CA GLN A 23 -44.17 17.33 -33.24
C GLN A 23 -42.70 17.72 -33.09
N LEU A 24 -41.96 17.05 -32.20
CA LEU A 24 -40.51 17.27 -32.05
C LEU A 24 -39.75 16.90 -33.32
N ARG A 25 -40.11 15.77 -33.97
CA ARG A 25 -39.55 15.36 -35.26
C ARG A 25 -39.81 16.39 -36.35
N ALA A 26 -41.06 16.80 -36.53
CA ALA A 26 -41.44 17.77 -37.54
C ALA A 26 -40.71 19.12 -37.33
N ALA A 27 -40.59 19.58 -36.09
CA ALA A 27 -39.86 20.80 -35.76
C ALA A 27 -38.34 20.67 -36.02
N ARG A 28 -37.75 19.49 -35.77
CA ARG A 28 -36.35 19.20 -36.11
C ARG A 28 -36.13 19.27 -37.63
N GLU A 29 -36.98 18.59 -38.38
CA GLU A 29 -36.90 18.51 -39.84
C GLU A 29 -37.14 19.86 -40.51
N ALA A 30 -38.06 20.66 -39.99
CA ALA A 30 -38.30 22.04 -40.45
C ALA A 30 -37.06 22.94 -40.27
N LYS A 31 -36.19 22.65 -39.29
CA LYS A 31 -34.90 23.33 -39.10
C LYS A 31 -33.74 22.69 -39.89
N GLY A 32 -33.98 21.61 -40.63
CA GLY A 32 -32.94 20.88 -41.36
C GLY A 32 -31.90 20.21 -40.47
N LEU A 33 -32.21 19.96 -39.19
CA LEU A 33 -31.28 19.36 -38.24
C LEU A 33 -31.31 17.83 -38.34
N THR A 34 -30.13 17.20 -38.33
CA THR A 34 -30.04 15.72 -38.22
C THR A 34 -30.14 15.28 -36.77
N ILE A 35 -30.52 14.02 -36.54
CA ILE A 35 -30.53 13.43 -35.18
C ILE A 35 -29.12 13.51 -34.57
N ASP A 36 -28.07 13.26 -35.35
CA ASP A 36 -26.68 13.34 -34.90
C ASP A 36 -26.30 14.75 -34.41
N GLN A 37 -26.77 15.80 -35.09
CA GLN A 37 -26.53 17.18 -34.68
C GLN A 37 -27.21 17.50 -33.36
N VAL A 38 -28.48 17.08 -33.19
CA VAL A 38 -29.22 17.28 -31.93
C VAL A 38 -28.57 16.46 -30.80
N ALA A 39 -28.12 15.24 -31.07
CA ALA A 39 -27.42 14.40 -30.09
C ALA A 39 -26.10 15.04 -29.63
N ALA A 40 -25.31 15.55 -30.57
CA ALA A 40 -24.05 16.21 -30.27
C ALA A 40 -24.25 17.47 -29.40
N GLU A 41 -25.28 18.27 -29.70
CA GLU A 41 -25.56 19.51 -28.97
C GLU A 41 -26.17 19.27 -27.59
N THR A 42 -27.08 18.30 -27.47
CA THR A 42 -27.81 18.02 -26.21
C THR A 42 -27.10 17.03 -25.30
N ARG A 43 -26.09 16.30 -25.81
CA ARG A 43 -25.44 15.15 -25.15
C ARG A 43 -26.41 14.02 -24.82
N ILE A 44 -27.53 13.94 -25.52
CA ILE A 44 -28.48 12.83 -25.45
C ILE A 44 -28.12 11.85 -26.57
N SER A 45 -28.14 10.55 -26.29
CA SER A 45 -27.78 9.55 -27.31
C SER A 45 -28.74 9.59 -28.51
N ASN A 46 -28.24 9.32 -29.71
CA ASN A 46 -29.05 9.19 -30.94
C ASN A 46 -30.25 8.26 -30.74
N ARG A 47 -30.04 7.13 -30.04
CA ARG A 47 -31.08 6.17 -29.69
C ARG A 47 -32.22 6.81 -28.91
N HIS A 48 -31.91 7.60 -27.87
CA HIS A 48 -32.93 8.24 -27.04
C HIS A 48 -33.68 9.34 -27.80
N ILE A 49 -33.00 10.11 -28.64
CA ILE A 49 -33.67 11.13 -29.49
C ILE A 49 -34.63 10.43 -30.48
N ALA A 50 -34.19 9.35 -31.11
CA ALA A 50 -35.05 8.56 -32.00
C ALA A 50 -36.27 7.99 -31.25
N SER A 51 -36.09 7.45 -30.05
CA SER A 51 -37.20 6.97 -29.21
C SER A 51 -38.18 8.08 -28.82
N ILE A 52 -37.68 9.28 -28.48
CA ILE A 52 -38.53 10.45 -28.16
C ILE A 52 -39.35 10.88 -29.39
N GLU A 53 -38.72 10.99 -30.56
CA GLU A 53 -39.40 11.36 -31.80
C GLU A 53 -40.41 10.31 -32.27
N ALA A 54 -40.22 9.05 -31.88
CA ALA A 54 -41.15 7.96 -32.14
C ALA A 54 -42.27 7.83 -31.09
N GLY A 55 -42.25 8.63 -30.02
CA GLY A 55 -43.19 8.51 -28.90
C GLY A 55 -42.96 7.29 -28.00
N HIS A 56 -41.85 6.56 -28.19
CA HIS A 56 -41.51 5.37 -27.42
C HIS A 56 -40.82 5.74 -26.09
N PHE A 57 -41.55 6.43 -25.22
CA PHE A 57 -40.98 6.93 -23.96
C PHE A 57 -40.61 5.81 -22.97
N ASN A 58 -41.19 4.61 -23.12
CA ASN A 58 -40.86 3.44 -22.31
C ASN A 58 -39.45 2.88 -22.58
N ASP A 59 -38.82 3.23 -23.72
CA ASP A 59 -37.44 2.83 -24.04
C ASP A 59 -36.38 3.69 -23.33
N LEU A 60 -36.81 4.76 -22.66
CA LEU A 60 -35.93 5.69 -21.97
C LEU A 60 -35.65 5.19 -20.54
N PRO A 61 -34.52 5.59 -19.91
CA PRO A 61 -34.14 5.12 -18.57
C PRO A 61 -35.15 5.41 -17.44
N GLY A 62 -36.14 6.28 -17.67
CA GLY A 62 -37.23 6.55 -16.74
C GLY A 62 -38.08 7.76 -17.11
N ARG A 63 -39.24 7.90 -16.46
CA ARG A 63 -40.23 8.98 -16.71
C ARG A 63 -39.64 10.39 -16.61
N THR A 64 -38.78 10.62 -15.61
CA THR A 64 -38.11 11.92 -15.42
C THR A 64 -37.15 12.24 -16.58
N TYR A 65 -36.47 11.23 -17.12
CA TYR A 65 -35.61 11.37 -18.30
C TYR A 65 -36.43 11.62 -19.57
N ALA A 66 -37.58 10.96 -19.75
CA ALA A 66 -38.47 11.22 -20.87
C ALA A 66 -38.92 12.69 -20.95
N VAL A 67 -39.35 13.25 -19.82
CA VAL A 67 -39.74 14.66 -19.72
C VAL A 67 -38.52 15.58 -19.91
N GLY A 68 -37.40 15.26 -19.25
CA GLY A 68 -36.18 16.08 -19.30
C GLY A 68 -35.55 16.15 -20.69
N PHE A 69 -35.41 15.01 -21.36
CA PHE A 69 -34.83 14.93 -22.71
C PHE A 69 -35.72 15.58 -23.75
N SER A 70 -37.03 15.33 -23.71
CA SER A 70 -37.98 15.96 -24.63
C SER A 70 -37.98 17.49 -24.48
N ARG A 71 -37.86 17.99 -23.24
CA ARG A 71 -37.70 19.42 -22.96
C ARG A 71 -36.40 19.98 -23.55
N THR A 72 -35.29 19.26 -23.42
CA THR A 72 -34.00 19.68 -23.99
C THR A 72 -34.05 19.70 -25.52
N VAL A 73 -34.65 18.69 -26.16
CA VAL A 73 -34.84 18.67 -27.62
C VAL A 73 -35.73 19.82 -28.07
N ALA A 74 -36.84 20.09 -27.36
CA ALA A 74 -37.74 21.22 -27.63
C ALA A 74 -37.00 22.56 -27.70
N LYS A 75 -36.03 22.78 -26.80
CA LYS A 75 -35.19 23.99 -26.80
C LYS A 75 -34.40 24.13 -28.11
N ILE A 76 -33.78 23.06 -28.60
CA ILE A 76 -33.00 23.08 -29.85
C ILE A 76 -33.91 23.32 -31.06
N VAL A 77 -35.06 22.64 -31.09
CA VAL A 77 -36.01 22.76 -32.21
C VAL A 77 -36.90 24.00 -32.11
N GLY A 78 -36.75 24.83 -31.07
CA GLY A 78 -37.45 26.11 -30.91
C GLY A 78 -38.91 25.98 -30.47
N LEU A 79 -39.31 24.85 -29.90
CA LEU A 79 -40.62 24.65 -29.28
C LEU A 79 -40.62 25.12 -27.83
N ASN A 80 -41.80 25.44 -27.29
CA ASN A 80 -41.93 25.80 -25.89
C ASN A 80 -41.66 24.59 -24.99
N GLN A 81 -40.62 24.71 -24.19
CA GLN A 81 -40.14 23.69 -23.26
C GLN A 81 -41.19 23.26 -22.23
N ALA A 82 -41.98 24.20 -21.71
CA ALA A 82 -42.99 23.91 -20.70
C ALA A 82 -44.16 23.13 -21.28
N ASP A 83 -44.60 23.50 -22.49
CA ASP A 83 -45.71 22.85 -23.20
C ASP A 83 -45.33 21.43 -23.59
N VAL A 84 -44.15 21.23 -24.17
CA VAL A 84 -43.64 19.88 -24.50
C VAL A 84 -43.53 19.00 -23.26
N ALA A 85 -43.01 19.53 -22.15
CA ALA A 85 -42.92 18.78 -20.89
C ALA A 85 -44.31 18.42 -20.31
N ALA A 86 -45.30 19.29 -20.47
CA ALA A 86 -46.68 19.00 -20.07
C ALA A 86 -47.30 17.90 -20.94
N MET A 87 -47.12 17.98 -22.27
CA MET A 87 -47.63 16.99 -23.22
C MET A 87 -47.02 15.60 -22.99
N VAL A 88 -45.70 15.50 -22.81
CA VAL A 88 -45.04 14.22 -22.52
C VAL A 88 -45.54 13.61 -21.21
N ARG A 89 -45.78 14.44 -20.17
CA ARG A 89 -46.36 13.94 -18.92
C ARG A 89 -47.77 13.40 -19.12
N ALA A 90 -48.61 14.14 -19.86
CA ALA A 90 -49.97 13.71 -20.16
C ALA A 90 -49.99 12.38 -20.95
N GLU A 91 -49.11 12.22 -21.93
CA GLU A 91 -48.98 11.00 -22.74
C GLU A 91 -48.53 9.81 -21.89
N LEU A 92 -47.50 9.99 -21.05
CA LEU A 92 -47.03 8.98 -20.09
C LEU A 92 -48.09 8.60 -19.04
N ASP A 93 -48.94 9.55 -18.64
CA ASP A 93 -50.03 9.31 -17.69
C ASP A 93 -51.19 8.52 -18.32
N MET A 94 -51.41 8.66 -19.63
CA MET A 94 -52.39 7.84 -20.35
C MET A 94 -51.94 6.39 -20.50
N GLU A 95 -50.63 6.16 -20.70
CA GLU A 95 -50.07 4.80 -20.85
C GLU A 95 -50.04 4.01 -19.52
N ARG A 96 -50.02 4.70 -18.36
CA ARG A 96 -49.97 4.06 -17.03
C ARG A 96 -50.93 4.69 -16.03
N PRO A 97 -52.24 4.33 -16.07
CA PRO A 97 -53.27 4.94 -15.22
C PRO A 97 -53.10 4.78 -13.68
N GLY A 98 -52.12 3.98 -13.24
CA GLY A 98 -51.87 3.62 -11.84
C GLY A 98 -50.75 4.41 -11.13
N GLU A 99 -49.85 5.08 -11.84
CA GLU A 99 -48.73 5.85 -11.26
C GLU A 99 -49.05 7.35 -11.18
N ARG A 100 -50.23 7.70 -10.63
CA ARG A 100 -50.62 9.09 -10.39
C ARG A 100 -49.69 9.73 -9.34
N SER A 101 -48.57 10.28 -9.78
CA SER A 101 -47.95 11.39 -9.07
C SER A 101 -48.93 12.55 -9.16
N ALA A 102 -49.65 12.83 -8.06
CA ALA A 102 -50.56 13.97 -7.99
C ALA A 102 -49.87 15.22 -8.56
N PRO A 103 -50.56 16.04 -9.38
CA PRO A 103 -49.94 17.24 -9.92
C PRO A 103 -49.50 18.11 -8.75
N ALA A 104 -48.22 18.43 -8.68
CA ALA A 104 -47.71 19.48 -7.81
C ALA A 104 -48.37 20.79 -8.28
N ALA A 105 -49.50 21.14 -7.67
CA ALA A 105 -50.11 22.44 -7.82
C ALA A 105 -49.06 23.50 -7.41
N PRO A 106 -48.82 24.54 -8.22
CA PRO A 106 -47.92 25.61 -7.83
C PRO A 106 -48.63 26.44 -6.75
N GLY A 107 -48.26 26.24 -5.48
CA GLY A 107 -48.76 27.09 -4.38
C GLY A 107 -49.17 26.39 -3.08
N GLY A 108 -48.61 25.22 -2.74
CA GLY A 108 -48.92 24.56 -1.47
C GLY A 108 -48.37 25.32 -0.27
N THR A 109 -49.21 26.12 0.39
CA THR A 109 -49.06 26.48 1.80
C THR A 109 -49.01 25.17 2.60
N PHE A 110 -47.89 24.92 3.23
CA PHE A 110 -47.69 23.76 4.09
C PHE A 110 -48.46 24.01 5.40
N GLU A 111 -49.55 23.27 5.63
CA GLU A 111 -50.26 23.29 6.92
C GLU A 111 -49.83 22.03 7.71
N PRO A 112 -48.93 22.15 8.70
CA PRO A 112 -48.44 21.02 9.47
C PRO A 112 -49.51 20.64 10.51
N GLY A 113 -50.07 19.43 10.41
CA GLY A 113 -50.95 18.92 11.47
C GLY A 113 -51.94 17.82 11.13
N ASP A 114 -52.03 17.33 9.89
CA ASP A 114 -52.97 16.25 9.55
C ASP A 114 -52.53 14.89 10.15
N PRO A 115 -53.22 14.38 11.20
CA PRO A 115 -52.84 13.14 11.86
C PRO A 115 -53.17 11.90 11.02
N THR A 116 -53.93 12.04 9.92
CA THR A 116 -54.21 10.92 9.02
C THR A 116 -53.03 10.57 8.11
N ARG A 117 -51.98 11.40 8.08
CA ARG A 117 -50.70 11.11 7.41
C ARG A 117 -49.64 10.49 8.31
N ALA A 118 -49.92 10.25 9.59
CA ALA A 118 -48.98 9.57 10.48
C ALA A 118 -48.87 8.08 10.08
N PRO A 119 -47.65 7.53 9.93
CA PRO A 119 -47.50 6.11 9.67
C PRO A 119 -48.05 5.29 10.84
N GLY A 120 -48.81 4.24 10.56
CA GLY A 120 -49.49 3.45 11.59
C GLY A 120 -48.55 2.93 12.69
N GLY A 121 -49.05 2.78 13.92
CA GLY A 121 -48.23 2.54 15.12
C GLY A 121 -47.22 1.38 15.06
N LYS A 122 -47.42 0.40 14.16
CA LYS A 122 -46.45 -0.68 13.89
C LYS A 122 -45.17 -0.18 13.22
N LEU A 123 -45.23 0.83 12.35
CA LEU A 123 -44.06 1.41 11.69
C LEU A 123 -43.26 2.27 12.68
N VAL A 124 -43.93 2.99 13.58
CA VAL A 124 -43.28 3.70 14.69
C VAL A 124 -42.54 2.71 15.58
N TRP A 125 -43.17 1.59 15.94
CA TRP A 125 -42.52 0.55 16.74
C TRP A 125 -41.34 -0.13 16.02
N PHE A 126 -41.47 -0.42 14.71
CA PHE A 126 -40.37 -0.93 13.90
C PHE A 126 -39.20 0.07 13.79
N SER A 127 -39.50 1.36 13.63
CA SER A 127 -38.46 2.39 13.57
C SER A 127 -37.73 2.53 14.89
N LEU A 128 -38.44 2.47 16.02
CA LEU A 128 -37.83 2.47 17.35
C LEU A 128 -36.95 1.24 17.56
N PHE A 129 -37.42 0.06 17.15
CA PHE A 129 -36.64 -1.18 17.23
C PHE A 129 -35.38 -1.13 16.35
N ALA A 130 -35.48 -0.59 15.13
CA ALA A 130 -34.34 -0.40 14.25
C ALA A 130 -33.30 0.56 14.84
N VAL A 131 -33.75 1.65 15.50
CA VAL A 131 -32.86 2.58 16.22
C VAL A 131 -32.16 1.88 17.38
N VAL A 132 -32.85 1.03 18.15
CA VAL A 132 -32.24 0.26 19.25
C VAL A 132 -31.19 -0.71 18.70
N ILE A 133 -31.48 -1.44 17.62
CA ILE A 133 -30.51 -2.33 16.97
C ILE A 133 -29.29 -1.53 16.48
N LEU A 134 -29.52 -0.37 15.87
CA LEU A 134 -28.43 0.50 15.41
C LEU A 134 -27.55 0.93 16.59
N LEU A 135 -28.14 1.35 17.70
CA LEU A 135 -27.40 1.75 18.90
C LEU A 135 -26.62 0.59 19.52
N VAL A 136 -27.20 -0.62 19.58
CA VAL A 136 -26.51 -1.83 20.05
C VAL A 136 -25.36 -2.18 19.12
N GLY A 137 -25.57 -2.11 17.80
CA GLY A 137 -24.54 -2.33 16.79
C GLY A 137 -23.39 -1.32 16.92
N ILE A 138 -23.71 -0.03 17.08
CA ILE A 138 -22.72 1.04 17.32
C ILE A 138 -21.97 0.79 18.62
N PHE A 139 -22.66 0.38 19.70
CA PHE A 139 -22.01 0.09 20.98
C PHE A 139 -21.01 -1.06 20.86
N PHE A 140 -21.39 -2.18 20.23
CA PHE A 140 -20.48 -3.31 20.00
C PHE A 140 -19.34 -2.96 19.05
N ALA A 141 -19.62 -2.22 17.97
CA ALA A 141 -18.59 -1.74 17.05
C ALA A 141 -17.61 -0.80 17.75
N ALA A 142 -18.09 0.12 18.59
CA ALA A 142 -17.24 0.98 19.41
C ALA A 142 -16.42 0.15 20.40
N ARG A 143 -17.01 -0.86 21.06
CA ARG A 143 -16.24 -1.75 21.97
C ARG A 143 -15.10 -2.48 21.25
N VAL A 144 -15.29 -2.90 20.00
CA VAL A 144 -14.25 -3.55 19.19
C VAL A 144 -13.21 -2.54 18.70
N LEU A 145 -13.64 -1.41 18.13
CA LEU A 145 -12.76 -0.38 17.59
C LEU A 145 -11.93 0.35 18.66
N PHE A 146 -12.46 0.48 19.88
CA PHE A 146 -11.81 1.12 21.02
C PHE A 146 -11.21 0.14 22.06
N SER A 147 -11.09 -1.17 21.74
CA SER A 147 -10.30 -2.14 22.55
C SER A 147 -8.93 -2.56 21.95
N PRO A 148 -8.12 -1.71 21.29
CA PRO A 148 -6.82 -2.14 20.75
C PRO A 148 -5.69 -2.25 21.79
N ALA A 149 -5.93 -1.95 23.07
CA ALA A 149 -4.88 -1.91 24.10
C ALA A 149 -4.68 -3.23 24.88
N ALA A 150 -5.53 -4.25 24.67
CA ALA A 150 -5.48 -5.47 25.49
C ALA A 150 -4.56 -6.57 24.94
N GLN A 151 -4.03 -6.43 23.72
CA GLN A 151 -3.24 -7.48 23.04
C GLN A 151 -1.84 -7.04 22.62
N LEU A 152 -1.49 -5.77 22.76
CA LEU A 152 -0.12 -5.32 22.51
C LEU A 152 0.67 -5.48 23.81
N PRO A 153 1.79 -6.24 23.80
CA PRO A 153 2.71 -6.22 24.93
C PRO A 153 3.10 -4.78 25.23
N SER A 154 3.18 -4.41 26.51
CA SER A 154 3.59 -3.06 26.88
C SER A 154 4.99 -2.82 26.33
N LEU A 155 5.21 -1.64 25.73
CA LEU A 155 6.53 -1.25 25.23
C LEU A 155 7.59 -1.39 26.32
N VAL A 156 7.23 -1.09 27.57
CA VAL A 156 8.07 -1.27 28.76
C VAL A 156 8.43 -2.74 28.99
N ALA A 157 7.49 -3.69 28.85
CA ALA A 157 7.80 -5.11 29.02
C ALA A 157 8.65 -5.65 27.86
N GLN A 158 8.50 -5.08 26.66
CA GLN A 158 9.33 -5.42 25.51
C GLN A 158 10.76 -4.88 25.70
N GLU A 159 10.90 -3.63 26.14
CA GLU A 159 12.20 -3.02 26.49
C GLU A 159 12.89 -3.79 27.63
N GLU A 160 12.15 -4.22 28.67
CA GLU A 160 12.67 -5.05 29.75
C GLU A 160 13.14 -6.42 29.25
N ALA A 161 12.40 -7.06 28.35
CA ALA A 161 12.78 -8.34 27.76
C ALA A 161 14.03 -8.23 26.89
N GLU A 162 14.11 -7.20 26.04
CA GLU A 162 15.28 -6.92 25.22
C GLU A 162 16.50 -6.62 26.10
N GLN A 163 16.36 -5.81 27.16
CA GLN A 163 17.44 -5.54 28.10
C GLN A 163 17.92 -6.80 28.84
N GLN A 164 17.00 -7.69 29.23
CA GLN A 164 17.36 -8.97 29.84
C GLN A 164 18.10 -9.89 28.88
N GLU A 165 17.71 -9.92 27.60
CA GLU A 165 18.39 -10.70 26.58
C GLU A 165 19.80 -10.17 26.30
N LEU A 166 19.97 -8.84 26.18
CA LEU A 166 21.29 -8.22 26.05
C LEU A 166 22.17 -8.47 27.29
N ALA A 167 21.61 -8.38 28.49
CA ALA A 167 22.34 -8.66 29.72
C ALA A 167 22.75 -10.15 29.82
N ALA A 168 21.89 -11.08 29.40
CA ALA A 168 22.21 -12.50 29.35
C ALA A 168 23.32 -12.80 28.33
N ALA A 169 23.26 -12.18 27.14
CA ALA A 169 24.29 -12.29 26.11
C ALA A 169 25.64 -11.72 26.57
N ALA A 170 25.64 -10.57 27.25
CA ALA A 170 26.84 -9.99 27.83
C ALA A 170 27.47 -10.91 28.89
N ASN A 171 26.66 -11.43 29.82
CA ASN A 171 27.15 -12.39 30.81
C ASN A 171 27.70 -13.68 30.19
N ALA A 172 27.08 -14.18 29.12
CA ALA A 172 27.57 -15.35 28.39
C ALA A 172 28.91 -15.08 27.69
N ALA A 173 29.06 -13.93 27.03
CA ALA A 173 30.31 -13.52 26.41
C ALA A 173 31.43 -13.34 27.45
N GLU A 174 31.11 -12.79 28.62
CA GLU A 174 32.06 -12.60 29.71
C GLU A 174 32.46 -13.93 30.36
N GLN A 175 31.54 -14.89 30.48
CA GLN A 175 31.84 -16.26 30.89
C GLN A 175 32.69 -17.02 29.86
N GLU A 176 32.51 -16.77 28.57
CA GLU A 176 33.34 -17.38 27.51
C GLU A 176 34.75 -16.76 27.47
N ALA A 177 34.88 -15.47 27.73
CA ALA A 177 36.16 -14.78 27.90
C ALA A 177 36.88 -15.18 29.20
N ALA A 178 36.15 -15.51 30.27
CA ALA A 178 36.71 -15.94 31.55
C ALA A 178 37.17 -17.40 31.58
N GLN A 179 36.83 -18.21 30.57
CA GLN A 179 37.37 -19.56 30.48
C GLN A 179 38.85 -19.50 30.11
N PRO A 180 39.73 -20.25 30.82
CA PRO A 180 41.13 -20.31 30.46
C PRO A 180 41.26 -20.83 29.03
N VAL A 181 42.06 -20.14 28.21
CA VAL A 181 42.43 -20.60 26.88
C VAL A 181 43.20 -21.92 27.06
N ASP A 182 42.73 -22.98 26.40
CA ASP A 182 43.36 -24.30 26.51
C ASP A 182 44.76 -24.26 25.90
N ALA A 183 45.77 -24.58 26.71
CA ALA A 183 47.18 -24.60 26.31
C ALA A 183 47.51 -25.72 25.30
N SER A 184 46.56 -26.62 25.02
CA SER A 184 46.64 -27.64 23.95
C SER A 184 45.99 -27.20 22.63
N GLY A 185 45.39 -26.01 22.59
CA GLY A 185 44.71 -25.49 21.40
C GLY A 185 45.64 -25.25 20.21
N GLN A 186 45.09 -25.39 19.01
CA GLN A 186 45.82 -25.13 17.76
C GLN A 186 46.14 -23.64 17.62
N VAL A 187 47.41 -23.31 17.35
CA VAL A 187 47.87 -21.93 17.17
C VAL A 187 47.73 -21.52 15.71
N VAL A 188 47.07 -20.40 15.46
CA VAL A 188 46.89 -19.82 14.13
C VAL A 188 47.32 -18.36 14.14
N PHE A 189 48.15 -17.99 13.17
CA PHE A 189 48.54 -16.62 12.89
C PHE A 189 47.76 -16.12 11.68
N THR A 190 47.08 -14.97 11.81
CA THR A 190 46.37 -14.30 10.72
C THR A 190 47.01 -12.94 10.49
N ALA A 191 47.36 -12.66 9.24
CA ALA A 191 47.96 -11.39 8.87
C ALA A 191 46.88 -10.30 8.72
N GLU A 192 47.05 -9.18 9.41
CA GLU A 192 46.21 -7.97 9.30
C GLU A 192 46.74 -6.99 8.23
N GLY A 193 47.81 -7.38 7.54
CA GLY A 193 48.44 -6.66 6.44
C GLY A 193 49.63 -7.47 5.92
N GLU A 194 50.38 -6.94 4.96
CA GLU A 194 51.51 -7.68 4.40
C GLU A 194 52.64 -7.90 5.44
N ALA A 195 52.91 -9.17 5.75
CA ALA A 195 53.90 -9.56 6.76
C ALA A 195 54.72 -10.77 6.30
N TRP A 196 56.04 -10.61 6.20
CA TRP A 196 56.93 -11.74 6.01
C TRP A 196 57.09 -12.53 7.31
N VAL A 197 56.96 -13.85 7.21
CA VAL A 197 57.06 -14.78 8.35
C VAL A 197 57.93 -15.98 7.99
N ARG A 198 58.71 -16.42 8.96
CA ARG A 198 59.41 -17.70 8.93
C ARG A 198 59.14 -18.44 10.22
N PHE A 199 58.48 -19.59 10.11
CA PHE A 199 58.24 -20.50 11.22
C PHE A 199 59.15 -21.73 11.11
N TYR A 200 59.70 -22.18 12.23
CA TYR A 200 60.58 -23.35 12.30
C TYR A 200 60.47 -24.01 13.68
N ASP A 201 60.82 -25.28 13.80
CA ASP A 201 60.80 -26.00 15.09
C ASP A 201 62.19 -26.06 15.76
N ALA A 202 62.27 -26.67 16.94
CA ALA A 202 63.52 -26.86 17.68
C ALA A 202 64.58 -27.69 16.93
N GLN A 203 64.19 -28.45 15.91
CA GLN A 203 65.10 -29.19 15.04
C GLN A 203 65.58 -28.36 13.84
N ASN A 204 65.26 -27.06 13.80
CA ASN A 204 65.49 -26.15 12.68
C ASN A 204 64.80 -26.58 11.37
N ARG A 205 63.77 -27.43 11.44
CA ARG A 205 62.93 -27.73 10.28
C ARG A 205 62.04 -26.53 10.05
N VAL A 206 62.16 -25.93 8.85
CA VAL A 206 61.32 -24.80 8.44
C VAL A 206 59.90 -25.32 8.19
N LEU A 207 58.94 -24.80 8.93
CA LEU A 207 57.52 -25.14 8.84
C LEU A 207 56.86 -24.33 7.71
N THR A 208 57.20 -23.05 7.60
CA THR A 208 56.85 -22.19 6.46
C THR A 208 57.78 -20.98 6.40
N GLU A 209 58.01 -20.44 5.21
CA GLU A 209 58.77 -19.22 4.98
C GLU A 209 58.20 -18.49 3.77
N ARG A 210 57.46 -17.41 4.01
CA ARG A 210 56.79 -16.63 2.95
C ARG A 210 56.24 -15.32 3.49
N THR A 211 55.81 -14.45 2.58
CA THR A 211 54.97 -13.30 2.90
C THR A 211 53.51 -13.74 2.99
N LEU A 212 52.84 -13.36 4.08
CA LEU A 212 51.40 -13.46 4.24
C LEU A 212 50.74 -12.17 3.74
N ALA A 213 49.69 -12.31 2.92
CA ALA A 213 48.84 -11.18 2.54
C ALA A 213 47.82 -10.86 3.65
N GLU A 214 47.20 -9.67 3.59
CA GLU A 214 46.11 -9.31 4.49
C GLU A 214 44.98 -10.36 4.46
N GLY A 215 44.52 -10.77 5.65
CA GLY A 215 43.53 -11.81 5.87
C GLY A 215 44.06 -13.24 5.73
N GLU A 216 45.31 -13.44 5.31
CA GLU A 216 45.87 -14.77 5.14
C GLU A 216 46.31 -15.38 6.47
N SER A 217 45.98 -16.65 6.68
CA SER A 217 46.30 -17.37 7.92
C SER A 217 47.30 -18.49 7.70
N TYR A 218 48.14 -18.73 8.71
CA TYR A 218 49.00 -19.90 8.82
C TYR A 218 48.77 -20.60 10.16
N THR A 219 48.54 -21.91 10.09
CA THR A 219 48.31 -22.77 11.24
C THR A 219 49.59 -23.52 11.59
N ILE A 220 50.00 -23.44 12.85
CA ILE A 220 51.17 -24.19 13.34
C ILE A 220 50.81 -25.69 13.36
N PRO A 221 51.61 -26.57 12.72
CA PRO A 221 51.39 -28.01 12.76
C PRO A 221 51.46 -28.56 14.19
N ALA A 222 50.57 -29.50 14.52
CA ALA A 222 50.48 -30.08 15.87
C ALA A 222 51.70 -30.95 16.26
N ASP A 223 52.49 -31.40 15.28
CA ASP A 223 53.74 -32.17 15.46
C ASP A 223 54.98 -31.27 15.63
N ALA A 224 54.83 -29.95 15.54
CA ALA A 224 55.94 -29.02 15.71
C ALA A 224 56.36 -28.95 17.19
N VAL A 225 57.64 -29.23 17.48
CA VAL A 225 58.20 -29.17 18.83
C VAL A 225 58.89 -27.82 19.02
N ASP A 226 58.45 -27.04 20.00
CA ASP A 226 58.94 -25.66 20.26
C ASP A 226 59.01 -24.80 18.98
N PRO A 227 57.88 -24.61 18.28
CA PRO A 227 57.83 -23.76 17.11
C PRO A 227 58.25 -22.34 17.46
N LYS A 228 59.06 -21.73 16.60
CA LYS A 228 59.57 -20.36 16.69
C LYS A 228 59.24 -19.56 15.44
N ILE A 229 59.19 -18.25 15.58
CA ILE A 229 58.95 -17.32 14.48
C ILE A 229 60.07 -16.29 14.34
N ILE A 230 60.36 -15.93 13.10
CA ILE A 230 61.05 -14.70 12.72
C ILE A 230 60.09 -13.87 11.86
N THR A 231 59.91 -12.60 12.20
CA THR A 231 59.10 -11.66 11.42
C THR A 231 59.55 -10.22 11.67
N GLY A 232 59.41 -9.37 10.64
CA GLY A 232 59.63 -7.93 10.75
C GLY A 232 58.37 -7.13 11.09
N ARG A 233 57.18 -7.76 11.07
CA ARG A 233 55.87 -7.12 11.25
C ARG A 233 55.00 -7.86 12.27
N PRO A 234 55.47 -8.00 13.53
CA PRO A 234 54.69 -8.65 14.59
C PRO A 234 53.41 -7.87 14.93
N ASP A 235 53.40 -6.57 14.68
CA ASP A 235 52.25 -5.67 14.82
C ASP A 235 51.06 -6.03 13.91
N LEU A 236 51.33 -6.71 12.79
CA LEU A 236 50.32 -7.14 11.81
C LEU A 236 49.94 -8.61 11.94
N LEU A 237 50.31 -9.30 13.01
CA LEU A 237 50.00 -10.72 13.17
C LEU A 237 49.04 -10.93 14.34
N ALA A 238 47.76 -11.10 14.02
CA ALA A 238 46.76 -11.59 14.96
C ALA A 238 47.05 -13.07 15.29
N ILE A 239 46.86 -13.44 16.55
CA ILE A 239 47.14 -14.80 17.02
C ILE A 239 45.89 -15.37 17.67
N THR A 240 45.54 -16.60 17.34
CA THR A 240 44.48 -17.34 18.01
C THR A 240 44.96 -18.70 18.48
N ILE A 241 44.44 -19.16 19.61
CA ILE A 241 44.67 -20.49 20.16
C ILE A 241 43.31 -21.16 20.36
N GLY A 242 43.05 -22.24 19.62
CA GLY A 242 41.74 -22.91 19.65
C GLY A 242 40.57 -21.98 19.28
N GLY A 243 40.83 -20.98 18.43
CA GLY A 243 39.86 -19.96 18.02
C GLY A 243 39.73 -18.75 18.96
N ARG A 244 40.36 -18.75 20.14
CA ARG A 244 40.37 -17.59 21.04
C ARG A 244 41.54 -16.67 20.75
N SER A 245 41.29 -15.37 20.66
CA SER A 245 42.32 -14.36 20.43
C SER A 245 43.28 -14.27 21.61
N VAL A 246 44.58 -14.18 21.32
CA VAL A 246 45.63 -13.92 22.32
C VAL A 246 46.45 -12.70 21.90
N PRO A 247 47.13 -12.00 22.84
CA PRO A 247 47.90 -10.81 22.52
C PRO A 247 48.92 -11.05 21.41
N LYS A 248 49.11 -10.06 20.54
CA LYS A 248 50.11 -10.09 19.47
C LYS A 248 51.53 -10.28 20.02
N LEU A 249 52.47 -10.63 19.14
CA LEU A 249 53.87 -10.79 19.54
C LEU A 249 54.49 -9.45 19.98
N SER A 250 54.02 -8.35 19.38
CA SER A 250 54.34 -6.96 19.70
C SER A 250 53.27 -6.08 19.03
N GLU A 251 52.86 -4.98 19.67
CA GLU A 251 52.01 -3.95 19.05
C GLU A 251 52.85 -2.95 18.21
N GLU A 252 54.16 -2.93 18.42
CA GLU A 252 55.10 -2.06 17.70
C GLU A 252 55.72 -2.76 16.49
N LEU A 253 56.03 -1.95 15.46
CA LEU A 253 56.81 -2.38 14.30
C LEU A 253 58.27 -2.59 14.71
N GLN A 254 58.63 -3.86 14.89
CA GLN A 254 59.99 -4.29 15.22
C GLN A 254 60.29 -5.66 14.64
N THR A 255 61.57 -5.96 14.43
CA THR A 255 61.98 -7.31 14.04
C THR A 255 62.10 -8.18 15.29
N ILE A 256 61.36 -9.29 15.31
CA ILE A 256 61.48 -10.32 16.34
C ILE A 256 62.04 -11.59 15.75
N GLN A 257 62.86 -12.28 16.54
CA GLN A 257 63.57 -13.49 16.13
C GLN A 257 63.54 -14.51 17.26
N ASP A 258 63.52 -15.80 16.91
CA ASP A 258 63.60 -16.91 17.85
C ASP A 258 62.52 -16.93 18.95
N VAL A 259 61.38 -16.27 18.72
CA VAL A 259 60.28 -16.21 19.68
C VAL A 259 59.49 -17.51 19.62
N ASN A 260 59.37 -18.23 20.75
CA ASN A 260 58.55 -19.44 20.85
C ASN A 260 57.06 -19.08 20.70
N VAL A 261 56.39 -19.76 19.78
CA VAL A 261 54.98 -19.57 19.41
C VAL A 261 54.11 -20.80 19.71
N SER A 262 54.58 -21.70 20.58
CA SER A 262 53.72 -22.75 21.14
C SER A 262 52.60 -22.15 21.99
N ALA A 263 51.46 -22.83 22.06
CA ALA A 263 50.32 -22.37 22.84
C ALA A 263 50.69 -22.09 24.32
N PRO A 264 51.43 -22.95 25.04
CA PRO A 264 51.88 -22.65 26.40
C PRO A 264 52.77 -21.40 26.50
N ALA A 265 53.69 -21.19 25.54
CA ALA A 265 54.59 -20.02 25.55
C ALA A 265 53.84 -18.71 25.29
N LEU A 266 52.89 -18.71 24.37
CA LEU A 266 52.05 -17.55 24.06
C LEU A 266 51.14 -17.17 25.23
N LEU A 267 50.56 -18.16 25.92
CA LEU A 267 49.75 -17.94 27.12
C LEU A 267 50.58 -17.42 28.30
N ALA A 268 51.79 -17.95 28.51
CA ALA A 268 52.70 -17.45 29.54
C ALA A 268 53.08 -15.97 29.32
N ARG A 269 53.24 -15.56 28.05
CA ARG A 269 53.44 -14.14 27.71
C ARG A 269 52.21 -13.30 28.03
N ALA A 270 51.02 -13.75 27.65
CA ALA A 270 49.78 -13.01 27.90
C ALA A 270 49.55 -12.73 29.39
N GLY A 271 49.87 -13.70 30.28
CA GLY A 271 49.82 -13.51 31.73
C GLY A 271 50.92 -12.61 32.32
N SER A 272 51.91 -12.22 31.52
CA SER A 272 53.05 -11.39 31.92
C SER A 272 53.02 -9.99 31.29
N ALA A 273 51.91 -9.60 30.65
CA ALA A 273 51.77 -8.26 30.10
C ALA A 273 51.92 -7.23 31.24
N PRO A 274 52.76 -6.18 31.07
CA PRO A 274 52.96 -5.18 32.11
C PRO A 274 51.68 -4.35 32.28
N ASP A 275 51.27 -4.17 33.54
CA ASP A 275 50.28 -3.18 33.94
C ASP A 275 50.62 -1.84 33.26
N THR A 276 49.70 -1.34 32.44
CA THR A 276 49.78 0.02 31.93
C THR A 276 49.44 0.94 33.10
N ASP A 277 50.49 1.36 33.81
CA ASP A 277 50.42 2.34 34.88
C ASP A 277 49.78 3.64 34.36
N ALA A 278 48.70 4.05 35.02
CA ALA A 278 47.94 5.24 34.70
C ALA A 278 48.78 6.49 35.03
N PRO A 279 48.76 7.55 34.20
CA PRO A 279 49.44 8.78 34.57
C PRO A 279 48.65 9.46 35.71
N ALA A 280 49.23 9.50 36.90
CA ALA A 280 48.79 10.35 37.99
C ALA A 280 48.95 11.82 37.56
N GLY A 281 47.83 12.46 37.22
CA GLY A 281 47.75 13.90 37.04
C GLY A 281 47.82 14.61 38.39
N ASN A 282 48.68 15.62 38.47
CA ASN A 282 48.70 16.64 39.50
C ASN A 282 48.80 18.01 38.82
#